data_AF-A0A6A8AWX0-F1
#
_entry.id   AF-A0A6A8AWX0-F1
#
_cell.length_a   1.000
_cell.length_b   1.000
_cell.length_c   1.000
_cell.angle_alpha   90.00
_cell.angle_beta   90.00
_cell.angle_gamma   90.00
#
_symmetry.space_group_name_H-M   'P 1'
#
loop_
_entity.id
_entity.type
_entity.pdbx_description
1 polymer ?
#
loop_
_entity_poly.entity_id
_entity_poly.type
_entity_poly.pdbx_seq_one_letter_code
_entity_poly.pdbx_strand_id
1 'polypeptide(L)' 'MVRYAELADLELPEFAERYPEAWGRILARRRFMEDELGIALKPEVLPFSNIPAYLPPYLLAPNRAMRIVEG' A
#
# COMPACT_ATOMS: atom_id res chain seq x y z
N MET A 1 18.26 -0.07 7.23
CA MET A 1 17.01 0.72 7.32
C MET A 1 17.23 2.01 6.55
N VAL A 2 16.75 2.10 5.31
CA VAL A 2 16.78 3.35 4.53
C VAL A 2 15.92 4.37 5.28
N ARG A 3 16.37 5.62 5.42
CA ARG A 3 15.55 6.64 6.11
C ARG A 3 14.39 7.00 5.19
N TYR A 4 13.16 7.02 5.71
CA TYR A 4 11.94 7.30 4.92
C TYR A 4 12.02 8.59 4.09
N ALA A 5 12.72 9.62 4.59
CA ALA A 5 12.96 10.86 3.85
C ALA A 5 13.73 10.61 2.54
N GLU A 6 14.76 9.76 2.57
CA GLU A 6 15.59 9.45 1.39
C GLU A 6 14.84 8.70 0.29
N LEU A 7 13.68 8.11 0.59
CA LEU A 7 12.83 7.45 -0.41
C LEU A 7 11.82 8.42 -1.03
N ALA A 8 11.41 9.45 -0.28
CA ALA A 8 10.42 10.43 -0.74
C ALA A 8 11.02 11.43 -1.74
N ASP A 9 12.33 11.64 -1.68
CA ASP A 9 13.06 12.55 -2.58
C ASP A 9 13.54 11.88 -3.88
N LEU A 10 13.33 10.56 -4.04
CA LEU A 10 13.72 9.84 -5.24
C LEU A 10 12.66 9.98 -6.33
N GLU A 11 13.12 10.33 -7.53
CA GLU A 11 12.33 10.16 -8.73
C GLU A 11 12.06 8.67 -8.99
N LEU A 12 10.92 8.34 -9.60
CA LEU A 12 10.50 6.96 -9.80
C LEU A 12 11.53 6.08 -10.56
N PRO A 13 12.24 6.58 -11.60
CA PRO A 13 13.29 5.81 -12.25
C PRO A 13 14.46 5.47 -11.31
N GLU A 14 14.91 6.43 -10.50
CA GLU A 14 16.00 6.22 -9.55
C GLU A 14 15.61 5.24 -8.45
N PHE A 15 14.36 5.34 -7.96
CA PHE A 15 13.82 4.37 -7.01
C PHE A 15 13.81 2.94 -7.60
N ALA A 16 13.40 2.78 -8.86
CA ALA A 16 13.33 1.49 -9.52
C ALA A 16 14.72 0.84 -9.68
N GLU A 17 15.73 1.63 -10.03
CA GLU A 17 17.12 1.17 -10.17
C GLU A 17 17.74 0.83 -8.81
N ARG A 18 17.50 1.65 -7.79
CA ARG A 18 18.12 1.48 -6.47
C ARG A 18 17.45 0.40 -5.63
N TYR A 19 16.15 0.14 -5.84
CA TYR A 19 15.36 -0.83 -5.08
C TYR A 19 14.55 -1.77 -5.99
N PRO A 20 15.21 -2.57 -6.85
CA PRO A 20 14.54 -3.36 -7.89
C PRO A 20 13.54 -4.39 -7.33
N GLU A 21 13.82 -4.98 -6.17
CA GLU A 21 12.89 -5.92 -5.52
C GLU A 21 11.62 -5.24 -5.00
N ALA A 22 11.77 -4.04 -4.42
CA ALA A 22 10.63 -3.25 -3.95
C ALA A 22 9.81 -2.76 -5.13
N TRP A 23 10.47 -2.34 -6.20
CA TRP A 23 9.83 -1.98 -7.46
C TRP A 23 9.04 -3.14 -8.08
N GLY A 24 9.63 -4.34 -8.12
CA GLY A 24 8.91 -5.54 -8.59
C GLY A 24 7.66 -5.84 -7.77
N ARG A 25 7.73 -5.68 -6.44
CA ARG A 25 6.59 -5.80 -5.53
C ARG A 25 5.50 -4.75 -5.76
N ILE A 26 5.89 -3.51 -6.07
CA ILE A 26 4.99 -2.42 -6.44
C ILE A 26 4.26 -2.77 -7.74
N LEU A 27 4.99 -3.15 -8.79
CA LEU A 27 4.40 -3.49 -10.09
C LEU A 27 3.43 -4.66 -10.00
N ALA A 28 3.79 -5.72 -9.26
CA ALA A 28 2.91 -6.86 -9.05
C ALA A 28 1.60 -6.46 -8.36
N ARG A 29 1.67 -5.59 -7.36
CA ARG A 29 0.48 -5.06 -6.66
C ARG A 29 -0.36 -4.16 -7.57
N ARG A 30 0.27 -3.30 -8.38
CA ARG A 30 -0.44 -2.45 -9.34
C ARG A 30 -1.26 -3.31 -10.31
N ARG A 31 -0.64 -4.33 -10.89
CA ARG A 31 -1.33 -5.29 -11.77
C ARG A 31 -2.49 -5.97 -11.07
N PHE A 32 -2.28 -6.51 -9.86
CA PHE A 32 -3.38 -7.11 -9.10
C PHE A 32 -4.54 -6.13 -8.85
N MET A 33 -4.24 -4.89 -8.47
CA MET A 33 -5.28 -3.89 -8.23
C MET A 33 -6.03 -3.51 -9.50
N GLU A 34 -5.35 -3.42 -10.64
CA GLU A 34 -5.98 -3.10 -11.92
C GLU A 34 -6.76 -4.29 -12.50
N ASP A 35 -6.11 -5.44 -12.64
CA ASP A 35 -6.62 -6.61 -13.37
C ASP A 35 -7.67 -7.39 -12.56
N GLU A 36 -7.50 -7.52 -11.24
CA GLU A 36 -8.37 -8.35 -10.39
C GLU A 36 -9.40 -7.53 -9.61
N LEU A 37 -9.04 -6.31 -9.18
CA LEU A 37 -9.94 -5.45 -8.39
C LEU A 37 -10.62 -4.35 -9.23
N GLY A 38 -10.16 -4.09 -10.46
CA GLY A 38 -10.68 -2.99 -11.28
C GLY A 38 -10.32 -1.59 -10.75
N ILE A 39 -9.25 -1.48 -9.95
CA ILE A 39 -8.79 -0.24 -9.31
C ILE A 39 -7.53 0.27 -10.03
N ALA A 40 -7.70 1.25 -10.92
CA ALA A 40 -6.58 1.91 -11.58
C ALA A 40 -5.91 2.94 -10.65
N LEU A 41 -4.62 2.73 -10.35
CA LEU A 41 -3.81 3.66 -9.56
C LEU A 41 -3.13 4.72 -10.44
N LYS A 42 -3.18 5.99 -10.02
CA LYS A 42 -2.41 7.07 -10.66
C LYS A 42 -0.90 6.77 -10.65
N PRO A 43 -0.12 7.23 -11.65
CA PRO A 43 1.32 6.94 -11.74
C PRO A 43 2.11 7.20 -10.46
N GLU A 44 1.83 8.32 -9.79
CA GLU A 44 2.47 8.78 -8.55
C GLU A 44 2.09 7.97 -7.29
N VAL A 45 1.11 7.06 -7.37
CA VAL A 45 0.68 6.23 -6.24
C VAL A 45 1.44 4.91 -6.23
N LEU A 46 2.22 4.68 -5.15
CA LEU A 46 2.99 3.45 -4.96
C LEU A 46 2.32 2.54 -3.91
N PRO A 47 1.77 1.37 -4.29
CA PRO A 47 1.17 0.43 -3.33
C PRO A 47 2.24 -0.33 -2.54
N PHE A 48 2.55 0.15 -1.33
CA PHE A 48 3.48 -0.52 -0.41
C PHE A 48 2.82 -1.60 0.45
N SER A 49 1.53 -1.46 0.76
CA SER A 49 0.78 -2.46 1.54
C SER A 49 0.62 -3.77 0.75
N ASN A 50 0.71 -4.91 1.43
CA ASN A 50 0.39 -6.22 0.86
C ASN A 50 -1.10 -6.60 0.98
N ILE A 51 -1.93 -5.74 1.58
CA ILE A 51 -3.38 -5.93 1.75
C ILE A 51 -4.16 -4.77 1.13
N PRO A 52 -4.11 -4.58 -0.20
CA PRO A 52 -4.83 -3.50 -0.86
C PRO A 52 -6.35 -3.69 -0.73
N ALA A 53 -7.07 -2.58 -0.61
CA ALA A 53 -8.54 -2.55 -0.50
C ALA A 53 -9.14 -3.39 0.65
N TYR A 54 -8.35 -3.74 1.67
CA TYR A 54 -8.86 -4.44 2.84
C TYR A 54 -9.78 -3.53 3.68
N LEU A 55 -11.04 -3.92 3.83
CA LEU A 55 -12.02 -3.27 4.68
C LEU A 55 -12.33 -4.18 5.88
N PRO A 56 -11.78 -3.93 7.08
CA PRO A 56 -12.09 -4.75 8.24
C PRO A 56 -13.56 -4.59 8.65
N PRO A 57 -14.13 -5.58 9.36
CA PRO A 57 -15.44 -5.43 9.99
C PRO A 57 -15.52 -4.14 10.82
N TYR A 58 -16.68 -3.47 10.75
CA TYR A 58 -16.96 -2.22 11.45
C TYR A 58 -16.09 -1.01 11.06
N LEU A 59 -15.37 -1.04 9.93
CA LEU A 59 -14.58 0.10 9.45
C LEU A 59 -15.37 1.43 9.42
N LEU A 60 -16.64 1.37 8.98
CA LEU A 60 -17.54 2.53 8.91
C LEU A 60 -18.47 2.66 10.13
N ALA A 61 -18.25 1.87 11.17
CA ALA A 61 -19.03 1.88 12.41
C ALA A 61 -18.08 2.05 13.61
N PRO A 62 -17.52 3.26 13.83
CA PRO A 62 -16.42 3.48 14.78
C PRO A 62 -16.74 3.03 16.22
N ASN A 63 -18.01 3.10 16.63
CA ASN A 63 -18.47 2.68 17.96
C ASN A 63 -18.63 1.15 18.12
N ARG A 64 -18.33 0.36 17.09
CA ARG A 64 -18.46 -1.11 17.09
C ARG A 64 -17.15 -1.85 16.82
N ALA A 65 -16.09 -1.13 16.46
CA ALA A 65 -14.81 -1.75 16.11
C ALA A 65 -14.11 -2.39 17.32
N MET A 66 -14.32 -1.85 18.53
CA MET A 66 -13.70 -2.34 19.77
C MET A 66 -14.72 -2.34 20.93
N ARG A 67 -14.52 -3.24 21.89
CA ARG A 67 -15.24 -3.28 23.17
C ARG A 67 -14.23 -3.53 24.29
N ILE A 68 -14.40 -2.85 25.43
CA ILE A 68 -13.71 -3.20 26.67
C ILE A 68 -14.46 -4.36 27.32
N VAL A 69 -13.74 -5.43 27.66
CA VAL A 69 -14.29 -6.55 28.42
C VAL A 69 -13.82 -6.41 29.86
N GLU A 70 -14.74 -6.29 30.80
CA GLU A 70 -14.43 -6.39 32.23
C GLU A 70 -14.25 -7.86 32.59
N GLY A 71 -13.17 -8.17 33.31
CA GLY A 71 -12.82 -9.51 33.77
C GLY A 71 -13.39 -9.83 35.14
#